data_AF-A0A523C0T6-F1
#
_entry.id   AF-A0A523C0T6-F1
#
_cell.length_a   1.000
_cell.length_b   1.000
_cell.length_c   1.000
_cell.angle_alpha   90.00
_cell.angle_beta   90.00
_cell.angle_gamma   90.00
#
_symmetry.space_group_name_H-M   'P 1'
#
loop_
_entity.id
_entity.type
_entity.pdbx_description
1 polymer ?
#
loop_
_entity_poly.entity_id
_entity_poly.type
_entity_poly.pdbx_seq_one_letter_code
_entity_poly.pdbx_strand_id
1 'polypeptide(L)'
;MRIGKKRLLDEQSKQRSLPLHKKKGVVIHCWGGRGRTGTVLGCVLRELGYEVDTVIAYLDCVHKVQGKEGWPESTWQEELVRHWKLDT
;
A
#
# COMPACT_ATOMS: atom_id res chain seq x y z
N MET A 1 15.18 -29.14 25.25
CA MET A 1 16.01 -28.30 24.36
C MET A 1 15.31 -28.20 23.00
N ARG A 2 14.54 -27.12 22.76
CA ARG A 2 13.82 -26.87 21.49
C ARG A 2 14.12 -25.44 21.04
N ILE A 3 15.27 -25.25 20.41
CA ILE A 3 15.70 -23.97 19.84
C ILE A 3 15.70 -24.21 18.33
N GLY A 4 14.69 -23.72 17.59
CA GLY A 4 14.69 -24.00 16.15
C GLY A 4 13.54 -23.48 15.29
N LYS A 5 12.40 -23.06 15.85
CA LYS A 5 11.29 -22.52 15.02
C LYS A 5 11.06 -21.02 15.09
N LYS A 6 11.57 -20.33 16.13
CA LYS A 6 11.31 -18.89 16.29
C LYS A 6 12.16 -18.00 15.38
N ARG A 7 13.33 -18.47 14.92
CA ARG A 7 14.30 -17.65 14.19
C ARG A 7 13.96 -17.43 12.71
N LEU A 8 13.24 -18.37 12.08
CA LEU A 8 12.90 -18.31 10.65
C LEU A 8 11.74 -17.37 10.33
N LEU A 9 10.79 -17.19 11.26
CA LEU A 9 9.67 -16.26 11.08
C LEU A 9 10.10 -14.79 11.26
N ASP A 10 11.11 -14.55 12.10
CA ASP A 10 11.63 -13.21 12.37
C ASP A 10 12.54 -12.67 11.24
N GLU A 11 13.14 -13.54 10.42
CA GLU A 11 14.01 -13.15 9.30
C GLU A 11 13.24 -12.78 8.03
N GLN A 12 12.14 -13.48 7.73
CA GLN A 12 11.30 -13.20 6.56
C GLN A 12 10.52 -11.87 6.69
N SER A 13 10.21 -11.46 7.92
CA SER A 13 9.51 -10.19 8.23
C SER A 13 10.39 -8.94 8.03
N LYS A 14 11.71 -9.07 8.16
CA LYS A 14 12.63 -7.92 8.22
C LYS A 14 12.90 -7.25 6.87
N GLN A 15 12.64 -7.90 5.76
CA GLN A 15 13.17 -7.46 4.47
C GLN A 15 12.27 -6.49 3.69
N ARG A 16 11.04 -6.22 4.17
CA ARG A 16 10.02 -5.49 3.38
C ARG A 16 9.23 -4.44 4.18
N SER A 17 9.69 -4.05 5.36
CA SER A 17 8.95 -3.08 6.18
C SER A 17 9.29 -1.65 5.78
N LEU A 18 8.29 -0.94 5.24
CA LEU A 18 8.27 0.53 5.26
C LEU A 18 8.56 1.04 6.69
N PRO A 19 9.09 2.26 6.86
CA PRO A 19 9.41 2.83 8.19
C PRO A 19 8.23 2.95 9.18
N LEU A 20 7.04 2.50 8.80
CA LEU A 20 5.88 2.22 9.68
C LEU A 20 6.28 1.44 10.96
N HIS A 21 7.32 0.61 10.92
CA HIS A 21 7.78 -0.15 12.09
C HIS A 21 8.32 0.71 13.26
N LYS A 22 8.59 2.01 13.06
CA LYS A 22 9.12 2.91 14.11
C LYS A 22 8.05 3.75 14.83
N LYS A 23 6.75 3.46 14.67
CA LYS A 23 5.64 4.34 15.14
C LYS A 23 5.75 5.78 14.63
N LYS A 24 6.42 5.98 13.50
CA LYS A 24 6.55 7.30 12.86
C LYS A 24 5.57 7.37 11.70
N GLY A 25 4.76 8.42 11.68
CA GLY A 25 3.94 8.74 10.52
C GLY A 25 4.83 9.08 9.32
N VAL A 26 4.41 8.65 8.13
CA VAL A 26 5.08 8.98 6.87
C VAL A 26 4.09 9.80 6.05
N VAL A 27 4.53 10.98 5.61
CA VAL A 27 3.76 11.80 4.67
C VAL A 27 4.31 11.53 3.28
N ILE A 28 3.42 11.20 2.35
CA ILE A 28 3.73 11.10 0.93
C ILE A 28 2.87 12.07 0.15
N HIS A 29 3.46 12.74 -0.82
CA HIS A 29 2.73 13.67 -1.68
C HIS A 29 3.31 13.64 -3.10
N CYS A 30 2.52 14.13 -4.04
CA CYS A 30 2.95 14.54 -5.36
C CYS A 30 2.47 15.98 -5.59
N TRP A 31 2.55 16.47 -6.82
CA TRP A 31 2.04 17.81 -7.14
C TRP A 31 0.53 17.96 -6.87
N GLY A 32 -0.29 17.01 -7.34
CA GLY A 32 -1.75 17.05 -7.16
C GLY A 32 -2.28 16.31 -5.92
N GLY A 33 -1.41 15.59 -5.22
CA GLY A 33 -1.77 14.75 -4.06
C GLY A 33 -2.94 13.80 -4.35
N ARG A 34 -2.98 13.19 -5.55
CA ARG A 34 -4.04 12.26 -5.98
C ARG A 34 -3.50 11.04 -6.72
N GLY A 35 -3.00 11.17 -7.94
CA GLY A 35 -2.59 10.02 -8.77
C GLY A 35 -1.40 9.26 -8.21
N ARG A 36 -0.19 9.82 -8.35
CA ARG A 36 1.05 9.18 -7.84
C ARG A 36 0.98 8.89 -6.33
N THR A 37 0.38 9.79 -5.55
CA THR A 37 0.19 9.59 -4.11
C THR A 37 -0.73 8.39 -3.84
N GLY A 38 -1.89 8.34 -4.50
CA GLY A 38 -2.83 7.22 -4.40
C GLY A 38 -2.23 5.91 -4.89
N THR A 39 -1.44 5.91 -5.96
CA THR A 39 -0.73 4.70 -6.44
C THR A 39 0.23 4.16 -5.38
N VAL A 40 1.09 5.01 -4.79
CA VAL A 40 2.01 4.56 -3.73
C VAL A 40 1.23 4.08 -2.50
N LEU A 41 0.18 4.80 -2.07
CA LEU A 41 -0.69 4.35 -0.97
C LEU A 41 -1.32 2.99 -1.28
N GLY A 42 -1.81 2.81 -2.50
CA GLY A 42 -2.44 1.57 -2.95
C GLY A 42 -1.47 0.39 -2.89
N CYS A 43 -0.25 0.58 -3.40
CA CYS A 43 0.82 -0.41 -3.27
C CYS A 43 1.09 -0.76 -1.80
N VAL A 44 1.26 0.24 -0.93
CA VAL A 44 1.51 0.03 0.51
C VAL A 44 0.37 -0.75 1.15
N LEU A 45 -0.88 -0.42 0.87
CA LEU A 45 -2.04 -1.14 1.40
C LEU A 45 -2.07 -2.59 0.88
N ARG A 46 -1.73 -2.82 -0.39
CA ARG A 46 -1.53 -4.19 -0.92
C ARG A 46 -0.43 -4.92 -0.17
N GLU A 47 0.68 -4.27 0.16
CA GLU A 47 1.76 -4.88 0.96
C GLU A 47 1.32 -5.26 2.38
N LEU A 48 0.36 -4.52 2.94
CA LEU A 48 -0.22 -4.77 4.26
C LEU A 48 -1.31 -5.85 4.24
N GLY A 49 -1.61 -6.42 3.07
CA GLY A 49 -2.56 -7.53 2.91
C GLY A 49 -4.00 -7.10 2.65
N TYR A 50 -4.26 -5.85 2.28
CA TYR A 50 -5.61 -5.42 1.90
C TYR A 50 -5.99 -5.90 0.50
N GLU A 51 -7.26 -6.31 0.35
CA GLU A 51 -7.81 -6.73 -0.93
C GLU A 51 -7.85 -5.60 -1.94
N VAL A 52 -7.55 -5.94 -3.19
CA VAL A 52 -7.29 -4.96 -4.26
C VAL A 52 -8.48 -4.06 -4.53
N ASP A 53 -9.68 -4.61 -4.65
CA ASP A 53 -10.88 -3.83 -4.94
C ASP A 53 -11.28 -2.95 -3.75
N THR A 54 -11.01 -3.41 -2.52
CA THR A 54 -11.18 -2.58 -1.31
C THR A 54 -10.22 -1.39 -1.33
N VAL A 55 -8.95 -1.60 -1.71
CA VAL A 55 -7.96 -0.52 -1.82
C VAL A 55 -8.39 0.50 -2.86
N ILE A 56 -8.79 0.07 -4.05
CA ILE A 56 -9.22 0.96 -5.15
C ILE A 56 -10.45 1.76 -4.72
N ALA A 57 -11.47 1.11 -4.16
CA ALA A 57 -12.69 1.77 -3.70
C ALA A 57 -12.41 2.78 -2.55
N TYR A 58 -11.49 2.43 -1.65
CA TYR A 58 -11.07 3.33 -0.57
C TYR A 58 -10.38 4.59 -1.12
N LEU A 59 -9.42 4.42 -2.05
CA LEU A 59 -8.72 5.53 -2.67
C LEU A 59 -9.66 6.42 -3.48
N ASP A 60 -10.63 5.84 -4.18
CA ASP A 60 -11.66 6.60 -4.88
C ASP A 60 -12.52 7.43 -3.91
N CYS A 61 -13.04 6.78 -2.87
CA CYS A 61 -13.91 7.40 -1.88
C CYS A 61 -13.22 8.55 -1.12
N VAL A 62 -11.98 8.33 -0.65
CA VAL A 62 -11.28 9.34 0.18
C VAL A 62 -10.99 10.63 -0.59
N HIS A 63 -10.77 10.55 -1.91
CA HIS A 63 -10.58 11.73 -2.75
C HIS A 63 -11.91 12.43 -3.05
N LYS A 64 -12.98 11.67 -3.32
CA LYS A 64 -14.34 12.22 -3.52
C LYS A 64 -14.86 12.95 -2.29
N VAL A 65 -14.65 12.40 -1.10
CA VAL A 65 -15.03 13.04 0.18
C VAL A 65 -14.26 14.36 0.40
N GLN A 66 -13.06 14.49 -0.17
CA GLN A 66 -12.27 15.73 -0.14
C GLN A 66 -12.64 16.71 -1.28
N GLY A 67 -13.72 16.46 -2.01
CA GLY A 67 -14.18 17.31 -3.11
C GLY A 67 -13.31 17.24 -4.37
N LYS A 68 -12.41 16.26 -4.47
CA LYS A 68 -11.65 15.99 -5.70
C LYS A 68 -12.41 15.00 -6.57
N GLU A 69 -12.02 14.93 -7.85
CA GLU A 69 -12.30 13.74 -8.64
C GLU A 69 -11.77 12.48 -7.95
N GLY A 70 -12.41 11.35 -8.24
CA GLY A 70 -12.01 10.04 -7.75
C GLY A 70 -10.58 9.62 -8.12
N TRP A 71 -10.20 8.45 -7.65
CA TRP A 71 -8.95 7.78 -8.02
C TRP A 71 -9.32 6.46 -8.70
N PRO A 72 -8.67 6.06 -9.81
CA PRO A 72 -7.43 6.61 -10.38
C PRO A 72 -7.60 7.83 -11.30
N GLU A 73 -6.50 8.52 -11.59
CA GLU A 73 -6.41 9.55 -12.65
C GLU A 73 -6.18 8.95 -14.04
N SER A 74 -5.67 7.71 -14.09
CA SER A 74 -5.33 7.02 -15.33
C SER A 74 -5.30 5.52 -15.07
N THR A 75 -5.65 4.70 -16.06
CA THR A 75 -5.79 3.24 -15.92
C THR A 75 -4.53 2.56 -15.38
N TRP A 76 -3.35 3.01 -15.80
CA TRP A 76 -2.07 2.44 -15.36
C TRP A 76 -1.87 2.47 -13.84
N GLN A 77 -2.50 3.42 -13.13
CA GLN A 77 -2.38 3.55 -11.67
C GLN A 77 -3.11 2.41 -10.97
N GLU A 78 -4.31 2.09 -11.45
CA GLU A 78 -5.09 0.97 -10.97
C GLU A 78 -4.43 -0.35 -11.38
N GLU A 79 -4.00 -0.48 -12.63
CA GLU A 79 -3.31 -1.68 -13.13
C GLU A 79 -2.07 -2.00 -12.28
N LEU A 80 -1.27 -0.98 -11.92
CA LEU A 80 -0.10 -1.17 -11.08
C LEU A 80 -0.49 -1.68 -9.69
N VAL A 81 -1.53 -1.11 -9.06
CA VAL A 81 -2.02 -1.57 -7.74
C VAL A 81 -2.60 -2.99 -7.82
N ARG A 82 -3.29 -3.33 -8.92
CA ARG A 82 -3.85 -4.68 -9.14
C ARG A 82 -2.78 -5.76 -9.22
N HIS A 83 -1.67 -5.47 -9.89
CA HIS A 83 -0.57 -6.40 -10.06
C HIS A 83 0.51 -6.29 -8.96
N TRP A 84 0.31 -5.42 -7.96
CA TRP A 84 1.28 -5.24 -6.89
C TRP A 84 1.35 -6.46 -5.98
N LYS A 85 2.53 -7.10 -5.95
CA LYS A 85 2.88 -8.29 -5.13
C LYS A 85 1.98 -9.51 -5.35
N LEU A 86 1.83 -9.93 -6.61
CA LEU A 86 1.47 -11.32 -6.94
C LEU A 86 2.75 -12.19 -7.00
N ASP A 87 3.54 -12.22 -5.93
CA ASP A 87 4.56 -13.28 -5.80
C ASP A 87 3.83 -14.51 -5.21
N THR A 88 3.30 -15.38 -6.07
CA THR A 88 2.78 -16.71 -5.69
C THR A 88 3.87 -17.75 -5.87
#